data_AF-A0A387FLD4-F1
#
_entry.id   AF-A0A387FLD4-F1
#
_cell.length_a   1.000
_cell.length_b   1.000
_cell.length_c   1.000
_cell.angle_alpha   90.00
_cell.angle_beta   90.00
_cell.angle_gamma   90.00
#
_symmetry.space_group_name_H-M   'P 1'
#
loop_
_entity.id
_entity.type
_entity.pdbx_description
1 polymer ?
#
loop_
_entity_poly.entity_id
_entity_poly.type
_entity_poly.pdbx_seq_one_letter_code
_entity_poly.pdbx_strand_id
1 'polypeptide(L)'
;MAFVLAAIGMIYCVGMVVLLLFRRTRKFAFWTGLLAALITLPLLVVAGVQLDDDARKAGFRDADDKFNAQKAGISDAELWNERRVEFLSKWSAEERQKEADARRAEAEAGRSSNAACKADFNCWTNKFQRTATNLCAQQIEHLAKNNFEWTDSFSSPKFPRARISGPGTLITYVGDKIKMQNGFGAWTIVTYECDFDTEKGVVLAVRANQGQLQE
;
A
#
# COMPACT_ATOMS: atom_id res chain seq x y z
N MET A 1 -9.38 38.31 -16.04
CA MET A 1 -8.15 38.01 -16.82
C MET A 1 -7.28 36.94 -16.16
N ALA A 2 -6.97 37.02 -14.86
CA ALA A 2 -6.13 36.03 -14.16
C ALA A 2 -6.64 34.58 -14.29
N PHE A 3 -7.96 34.36 -14.17
CA PHE A 3 -8.60 33.05 -14.37
C PHE A 3 -8.36 32.41 -15.74
N VAL A 4 -8.51 33.18 -16.81
CA VAL A 4 -8.35 32.68 -18.18
C VAL A 4 -6.89 32.29 -18.43
N LEU A 5 -5.95 33.09 -17.93
CA LEU A 5 -4.51 32.81 -18.05
C LEU A 5 -4.09 31.59 -17.22
N ALA A 6 -4.64 31.43 -16.00
CA ALA A 6 -4.40 30.26 -15.16
C ALA A 6 -4.94 28.97 -15.82
N ALA A 7 -6.14 29.03 -16.40
CA ALA A 7 -6.75 27.90 -17.11
C ALA A 7 -5.95 27.47 -18.34
N ILE A 8 -5.55 28.43 -19.18
CA ILE A 8 -4.69 28.16 -20.35
C ILE A 8 -3.37 27.53 -19.92
N GLY A 9 -2.76 28.07 -18.86
CA GLY A 9 -1.51 27.55 -18.35
C GLY A 9 -1.62 26.14 -17.73
N MET A 10 -2.74 25.81 -17.06
CA MET A 10 -3.01 24.45 -16.60
C MET A 10 -3.14 23.46 -17.77
N ILE A 11 -3.89 23.82 -18.81
CA ILE A 11 -4.03 23.01 -20.02
C ILE A 11 -2.65 22.76 -20.66
N TYR A 12 -1.81 23.79 -20.73
CA TYR A 12 -0.44 23.67 -21.23
C TYR A 12 0.41 22.72 -20.36
N CYS A 13 0.35 22.84 -19.03
CA CYS A 13 1.08 21.96 -18.11
C CYS A 13 0.66 20.50 -18.28
N VAL A 14 -0.65 20.23 -18.41
CA VAL A 14 -1.17 18.86 -18.69
C VAL A 14 -0.64 18.33 -20.02
N GLY A 15 -0.62 19.16 -21.07
CA GLY A 15 -0.03 18.81 -22.36
C GLY A 15 1.47 18.45 -22.25
N MET A 16 2.23 19.19 -21.44
CA MET A 16 3.65 18.88 -21.19
C MET A 16 3.85 17.56 -20.43
N VAL A 17 2.97 17.23 -19.47
CA VAL A 17 2.99 15.94 -18.77
C VAL A 17 2.81 14.77 -19.74
N VAL A 18 1.91 14.90 -20.71
CA VAL A 18 1.73 13.88 -21.77
C VAL A 18 2.99 13.77 -22.64
N LEU A 19 3.62 14.89 -23.00
CA LEU A 19 4.85 14.90 -23.80
C LEU A 19 6.09 14.37 -23.06
N LEU A 20 6.08 14.30 -21.73
CA LEU A 20 7.14 13.66 -20.94
C LEU A 20 7.19 12.13 -21.12
N LEU A 21 6.09 11.51 -21.57
CA LEU A 21 6.03 10.07 -21.88
C LEU A 21 6.86 9.72 -23.13
N PHE A 22 7.13 10.70 -24.00
CA PHE A 22 7.88 10.50 -25.23
C PHE A 22 9.35 10.85 -25.05
N ARG A 23 10.22 9.85 -25.23
CA ARG A 23 11.67 9.95 -24.98
C ARG A 23 12.37 11.05 -25.78
N ARG A 24 11.84 11.41 -26.96
CA ARG A 24 12.38 12.43 -27.88
C ARG A 24 12.07 13.86 -27.44
N THR A 25 10.91 14.10 -26.81
CA THR A 25 10.45 15.44 -26.39
C THR A 25 10.68 15.71 -24.91
N ARG A 26 11.10 14.69 -24.14
CA ARG A 26 11.22 14.75 -22.68
C ARG A 26 12.04 15.93 -22.14
N LYS A 27 13.19 16.25 -22.74
CA LYS A 27 14.01 17.39 -22.30
C LYS A 27 13.30 18.72 -22.54
N PHE A 28 12.71 18.90 -23.71
CA PHE A 28 11.95 20.10 -24.06
C PHE A 28 10.73 20.27 -23.13
N ALA A 29 9.89 19.23 -23.03
CA ALA A 29 8.69 19.24 -22.21
C ALA A 29 8.97 19.48 -20.71
N PHE A 30 10.10 18.98 -20.20
CA PHE A 30 10.52 19.22 -18.82
C PHE A 30 10.81 20.70 -18.56
N TRP A 31 11.64 21.34 -19.39
CA TRP A 31 12.04 22.73 -19.17
C TRP A 31 10.91 23.73 -19.45
N THR A 32 10.15 23.53 -20.53
CA THR A 32 9.01 24.41 -20.83
C THR A 32 7.84 24.19 -19.87
N GLY A 33 7.61 22.94 -19.45
CA GLY A 33 6.62 22.60 -18.42
C GLY A 33 6.97 23.19 -17.06
N LEU A 34 8.25 23.14 -16.65
CA LEU A 34 8.71 23.76 -15.40
C LEU A 34 8.53 25.28 -15.42
N LEU A 35 8.91 25.94 -16.52
CA LEU A 35 8.74 27.39 -16.68
C LEU A 35 7.25 27.79 -16.68
N ALA A 36 6.40 27.00 -17.36
CA ALA A 36 4.96 27.21 -17.33
C ALA A 36 4.41 27.05 -15.91
N ALA A 37 4.80 26.00 -15.17
CA ALA A 37 4.37 25.78 -13.79
C ALA A 37 4.75 26.94 -12.85
N LEU A 38 5.95 27.50 -13.01
CA LEU A 38 6.42 28.66 -12.24
C LEU A 38 5.58 29.92 -12.47
N ILE A 39 4.97 30.07 -13.66
CA ILE A 39 4.10 31.21 -13.99
C ILE A 39 2.65 30.92 -13.58
N THR A 40 2.18 29.69 -13.75
CA THR A 40 0.78 29.32 -13.49
C THR A 40 0.46 29.19 -12.02
N LEU A 41 1.39 28.70 -11.19
CA LEU A 41 1.18 28.58 -9.75
C LEU A 41 0.90 29.94 -9.08
N PRO A 42 1.69 31.01 -9.29
CA PRO A 42 1.35 32.34 -8.79
C PRO A 42 0.01 32.88 -9.31
N LEU A 43 -0.30 32.64 -10.59
CA LEU A 43 -1.58 33.06 -11.18
C LEU A 43 -2.77 32.35 -10.52
N LEU A 44 -2.63 31.07 -10.15
CA LEU A 44 -3.65 30.33 -9.41
C LEU A 44 -3.85 30.91 -8.00
N VAL A 45 -2.77 31.29 -7.30
CA VAL A 45 -2.88 31.95 -5.99
C VAL A 45 -3.62 33.28 -6.12
N VAL A 46 -3.25 34.12 -7.08
CA VAL A 46 -3.93 35.41 -7.32
C VAL A 46 -5.41 35.21 -7.68
N ALA A 47 -5.71 34.23 -8.51
CA ALA A 47 -7.08 33.88 -8.85
C ALA A 47 -7.88 33.44 -7.60
N GLY A 48 -7.29 32.60 -6.75
CA GLY A 48 -7.88 32.20 -5.47
C GLY A 48 -8.20 33.39 -4.56
N VAL A 49 -7.24 34.31 -4.38
CA VAL A 49 -7.45 35.53 -3.57
C VAL A 49 -8.58 36.40 -4.12
N GLN A 50 -8.71 36.51 -5.44
CA GLN A 50 -9.81 37.25 -6.06
C GLN A 50 -11.17 36.63 -5.77
N LEU A 51 -11.29 35.31 -5.78
CA LEU A 51 -12.53 34.62 -5.41
C LEU A 51 -12.89 34.83 -3.95
N ASP A 52 -11.91 34.76 -3.07
CA ASP A 52 -12.10 35.00 -1.64
C ASP A 52 -12.55 36.44 -1.38
N ASP A 53 -11.93 37.41 -2.04
CA ASP A 53 -12.33 38.82 -1.90
C ASP A 53 -13.74 39.08 -2.42
N ASP A 54 -14.14 38.46 -3.53
CA ASP A 54 -15.50 38.57 -4.05
C ASP A 54 -16.53 37.86 -3.14
N ALA A 55 -16.13 36.76 -2.49
CA ALA A 55 -16.96 36.10 -1.48
C ALA A 55 -17.11 36.97 -0.21
N ARG A 56 -16.03 37.61 0.25
CA ARG A 56 -16.04 38.55 1.39
C ARG A 56 -16.89 39.77 1.12
N LYS A 57 -16.81 40.35 -0.08
CA LYS A 57 -17.70 41.46 -0.49
C LYS A 57 -19.18 41.06 -0.49
N ALA A 58 -19.46 39.77 -0.74
CA ALA A 58 -20.81 39.22 -0.68
C ALA A 58 -21.25 38.78 0.73
N GLY A 59 -20.42 38.98 1.77
CA GLY A 59 -20.75 38.67 3.16
C GLY A 59 -20.34 37.28 3.66
N PHE A 60 -19.66 36.48 2.83
CA PHE A 60 -19.14 35.15 3.19
C PHE A 60 -17.68 35.24 3.69
N ARG A 61 -17.16 34.21 4.35
CA ARG A 61 -15.77 34.23 4.86
C ARG A 61 -14.71 34.14 3.75
N ASP A 62 -14.98 33.30 2.76
CA ASP A 62 -14.12 32.93 1.64
C ASP A 62 -14.96 32.22 0.56
N ALA A 63 -14.32 31.82 -0.53
CA ALA A 63 -15.01 31.15 -1.64
C ALA A 63 -15.63 29.81 -1.24
N ASP A 64 -14.99 29.05 -0.34
CA ASP A 64 -15.48 27.75 0.12
C ASP A 64 -16.72 27.90 1.02
N ASP A 65 -16.75 28.90 1.89
CA ASP A 65 -17.89 29.25 2.73
C ASP A 65 -19.12 29.62 1.87
N LYS A 66 -18.91 30.40 0.80
CA LYS A 66 -19.95 30.72 -0.18
C LYS A 66 -20.46 29.49 -0.91
N PHE A 67 -19.56 28.58 -1.30
CA PHE A 67 -19.94 27.32 -1.94
C PHE A 67 -20.75 26.41 -0.99
N ASN A 68 -20.36 26.32 0.27
CA ASN A 68 -21.10 25.57 1.29
C ASN A 68 -22.50 26.15 1.53
N ALA A 69 -22.63 27.48 1.55
CA ALA A 69 -23.94 28.14 1.63
C ALA A 69 -24.83 27.75 0.44
N GLN A 70 -24.30 27.80 -0.78
CA GLN A 70 -25.02 27.38 -1.99
C GLN A 70 -25.40 25.89 -1.97
N LYS A 71 -24.51 25.02 -1.50
CA LYS A 71 -24.78 23.59 -1.30
C LYS A 71 -25.91 23.35 -0.29
N ALA A 72 -26.02 24.20 0.73
CA ALA A 72 -27.14 24.21 1.68
C ALA A 72 -28.41 24.88 1.13
N GLY A 73 -28.38 25.42 -0.10
CA GLY A 73 -29.50 26.14 -0.70
C GLY A 73 -29.70 27.55 -0.14
N ILE A 74 -28.71 28.11 0.57
CA ILE A 74 -28.77 29.41 1.22
C ILE A 74 -27.95 30.41 0.39
N SER A 75 -28.64 31.40 -0.19
CA SER A 75 -27.99 32.47 -0.98
C SER A 75 -27.71 33.73 -0.17
N ASP A 76 -28.38 33.89 0.97
CA ASP A 76 -28.20 35.02 1.87
C ASP A 76 -27.07 34.76 2.86
N ALA A 77 -26.13 35.70 2.93
CA ALA A 77 -24.93 35.57 3.76
C ALA A 77 -25.24 35.69 5.26
N GLU A 78 -26.22 36.51 5.64
CA GLU A 78 -26.60 36.68 7.05
C GLU A 78 -27.25 35.39 7.59
N LEU A 79 -28.25 34.86 6.86
CA LEU A 79 -28.87 33.57 7.18
C LEU A 79 -27.86 32.40 7.22
N TRP A 80 -26.88 32.39 6.31
CA TRP A 80 -25.81 31.40 6.33
C TRP A 80 -24.93 31.53 7.58
N ASN A 81 -24.53 32.75 7.95
CA ASN A 81 -23.68 32.99 9.11
C ASN A 81 -24.30 32.50 10.43
N GLU A 82 -25.62 32.58 10.57
CA GLU A 82 -26.35 32.04 11.71
C GLU A 82 -26.35 30.50 11.74
N ARG A 83 -26.52 29.84 10.60
CA ARG A 83 -26.77 28.39 10.52
C ARG A 83 -25.56 27.54 10.13
N ARG A 84 -24.46 28.16 9.67
CA ARG A 84 -23.29 27.44 9.12
C ARG A 84 -22.74 26.38 10.05
N VAL A 85 -22.68 26.66 11.35
CA VAL A 85 -22.10 25.72 12.34
C VAL A 85 -22.92 24.45 12.41
N GLU A 86 -24.25 24.56 12.35
CA GLU A 86 -25.14 23.41 12.33
C GLU A 86 -24.92 22.55 11.08
N PHE A 87 -24.96 23.17 9.89
CA PHE A 87 -24.74 22.45 8.63
C PHE A 87 -23.35 21.79 8.56
N LEU A 88 -22.30 22.54 8.90
CA LEU A 88 -20.93 22.02 8.88
C LEU A 88 -20.73 20.92 9.91
N SER A 89 -21.29 21.06 11.13
CA SER A 89 -21.21 20.02 12.15
C SER A 89 -21.94 18.75 11.71
N LYS A 90 -23.13 18.89 11.12
CA LYS A 90 -23.92 17.77 10.59
C LYS A 90 -23.17 17.05 9.47
N TRP A 91 -22.68 17.77 8.46
CA TRP A 91 -21.91 17.16 7.37
C TRP A 91 -20.64 16.49 7.86
N SER A 92 -19.91 17.10 8.80
CA SER A 92 -18.70 16.49 9.39
C SER A 92 -19.02 15.22 10.19
N ALA A 93 -20.19 15.14 10.81
CA ALA A 93 -20.63 13.96 11.55
C ALA A 93 -21.06 12.85 10.58
N GLU A 94 -21.81 13.19 9.53
CA GLU A 94 -22.19 12.27 8.46
C GLU A 94 -20.97 11.72 7.72
N GLU A 95 -19.97 12.55 7.45
CA GLU A 95 -18.72 12.14 6.80
C GLU A 95 -17.91 11.19 7.70
N ARG A 96 -17.73 11.55 8.97
CA ARG A 96 -17.09 10.64 9.94
C ARG A 96 -17.83 9.32 10.09
N GLN A 97 -19.16 9.35 10.06
CA GLN A 97 -19.97 8.13 10.11
C GLN A 97 -19.77 7.29 8.85
N LYS A 98 -19.80 7.90 7.66
CA LYS A 98 -19.53 7.22 6.39
C LYS A 98 -18.12 6.62 6.35
N GLU A 99 -17.11 7.34 6.82
CA GLU A 99 -15.75 6.83 6.94
C GLU A 99 -15.66 5.67 7.93
N ALA A 100 -16.33 5.77 9.08
CA ALA A 100 -16.37 4.69 10.07
C ALA A 100 -17.07 3.44 9.51
N ASP A 101 -18.18 3.61 8.79
CA ASP A 101 -18.92 2.52 8.16
C ASP A 101 -18.13 1.89 7.01
N ALA A 102 -17.45 2.70 6.19
CA ALA A 102 -16.53 2.22 5.16
C ALA A 102 -15.38 1.41 5.76
N ARG A 103 -14.73 1.91 6.83
CA ARG A 103 -13.66 1.18 7.54
C ARG A 103 -14.17 -0.12 8.15
N ARG A 104 -15.40 -0.15 8.68
CA ARG A 104 -16.03 -1.37 9.21
C ARG A 104 -16.30 -2.38 8.10
N ALA A 105 -16.87 -1.94 6.98
CA ALA A 105 -17.13 -2.78 5.82
C ALA A 105 -15.83 -3.35 5.23
N GLU A 106 -14.78 -2.53 5.10
CA GLU A 106 -13.44 -2.97 4.67
C GLU A 106 -12.84 -3.99 5.65
N ALA A 107 -12.95 -3.74 6.96
CA ALA A 107 -12.45 -4.67 7.97
C ALA A 107 -13.21 -6.01 7.97
N GLU A 108 -14.53 -5.98 7.79
CA GLU A 108 -15.37 -7.17 7.69
C GLU A 108 -15.08 -7.96 6.39
N ALA A 109 -14.99 -7.27 5.25
CA ALA A 109 -14.60 -7.86 3.98
C ALA A 109 -13.20 -8.48 4.08
N GLY A 110 -12.24 -7.79 4.72
CA GLY A 110 -10.90 -8.30 4.98
C GLY A 110 -10.89 -9.54 5.89
N ARG A 111 -11.74 -9.58 6.93
CA ARG A 111 -11.90 -10.76 7.80
C ARG A 111 -12.50 -11.94 7.03
N SER A 112 -13.54 -11.72 6.24
CA SER A 112 -14.18 -12.74 5.41
C SER A 112 -13.22 -13.30 4.36
N SER A 113 -12.51 -12.42 3.64
CA SER A 113 -11.48 -12.81 2.67
C SER A 113 -10.35 -13.62 3.32
N ASN A 114 -9.90 -13.21 4.51
CA ASN A 114 -8.90 -13.98 5.26
C ASN A 114 -9.43 -15.34 5.71
N ALA A 115 -10.68 -15.43 6.16
CA ALA A 115 -11.30 -16.71 6.54
C ALA A 115 -11.39 -17.66 5.33
N ALA A 116 -11.81 -17.15 4.17
CA ALA A 116 -11.82 -17.91 2.92
C ALA A 116 -10.42 -18.37 2.51
N CYS A 117 -9.43 -17.47 2.58
CA CYS A 117 -8.03 -17.81 2.29
C CYS A 117 -7.47 -18.84 3.28
N LYS A 118 -7.87 -18.78 4.55
CA LYS A 118 -7.45 -19.73 5.60
C LYS A 118 -8.00 -21.14 5.37
N ALA A 119 -9.15 -21.26 4.72
CA ALA A 119 -9.72 -22.55 4.30
C ALA A 119 -9.05 -23.13 3.04
N ASP A 120 -8.43 -22.29 2.21
CA ASP A 120 -7.72 -22.71 1.00
C ASP A 120 -6.23 -22.95 1.29
N PHE A 121 -5.77 -24.19 1.08
CA PHE A 121 -4.39 -24.58 1.37
C PHE A 121 -3.36 -23.73 0.63
N ASN A 122 -3.57 -23.49 -0.67
CA ASN A 122 -2.62 -22.75 -1.50
C ASN A 122 -2.61 -21.26 -1.14
N CYS A 123 -3.77 -20.68 -0.88
CA CYS A 123 -3.88 -19.28 -0.45
C CYS A 123 -3.17 -19.07 0.88
N TRP A 124 -3.50 -19.91 1.87
CA TRP A 124 -2.95 -19.75 3.22
C TRP A 124 -1.44 -19.95 3.25
N THR A 125 -0.92 -21.00 2.61
CA THR A 125 0.53 -21.25 2.56
C THR A 125 1.29 -20.19 1.78
N ASN A 126 0.77 -19.75 0.62
CA ASN A 126 1.42 -18.71 -0.19
C ASN A 126 1.39 -17.33 0.48
N LYS A 127 0.32 -17.01 1.23
CA LYS A 127 0.21 -15.76 1.99
C LYS A 127 1.38 -15.57 2.96
N PHE A 128 1.81 -16.64 3.64
CA PHE A 128 2.92 -16.60 4.59
C PHE A 128 4.26 -17.03 4.00
N GLN A 129 4.29 -17.61 2.80
CA GLN A 129 5.49 -18.19 2.17
C GLN A 129 6.70 -17.27 2.23
N ARG A 130 6.55 -15.99 1.87
CA ARG A 130 7.69 -15.05 1.82
C ARG A 130 8.27 -14.77 3.20
N THR A 131 7.41 -14.47 4.16
CA THR A 131 7.82 -14.16 5.54
C THR A 131 8.41 -15.40 6.21
N ALA A 132 7.74 -16.54 6.07
CA ALA A 132 8.22 -17.82 6.59
C ALA A 132 9.56 -18.21 5.95
N THR A 133 9.72 -18.09 4.63
CA THR A 133 10.98 -18.40 3.94
C THR A 133 12.16 -17.64 4.54
N ASN A 134 11.99 -16.34 4.77
CA ASN A 134 13.07 -15.51 5.32
C ASN A 134 13.44 -15.93 6.74
N LEU A 135 12.46 -16.10 7.62
CA LEU A 135 12.69 -16.44 9.02
C LEU A 135 13.19 -17.90 9.18
N CYS A 136 12.58 -18.83 8.46
CA CYS A 136 12.96 -20.23 8.46
C CYS A 136 14.37 -20.43 7.91
N ALA A 137 14.73 -19.77 6.81
CA ALA A 137 16.07 -19.89 6.23
C ALA A 137 17.14 -19.54 7.26
N GLN A 138 17.01 -18.39 7.93
CA GLN A 138 17.95 -17.98 8.99
C GLN A 138 18.06 -19.05 10.09
N GLN A 139 16.95 -19.57 10.58
CA GLN A 139 16.96 -20.58 11.64
C GLN A 139 17.56 -21.92 11.19
N ILE A 140 17.35 -22.33 9.94
CA ILE A 140 17.92 -23.56 9.37
C ILE A 140 19.43 -23.42 9.17
N GLU A 141 19.91 -22.25 8.74
CA GLU A 141 21.34 -21.96 8.61
C GLU A 141 22.07 -22.14 9.94
N HIS A 142 21.45 -21.73 11.05
CA HIS A 142 21.99 -21.91 12.40
C HIS A 142 22.07 -23.38 12.86
N LEU A 143 21.42 -24.32 12.16
CA LEU A 143 21.58 -25.76 12.44
C LEU A 143 22.88 -26.34 11.85
N ALA A 144 23.53 -25.62 10.93
CA ALA A 144 24.78 -26.06 10.34
C ALA A 144 25.91 -26.02 11.38
N LYS A 145 26.60 -27.15 11.56
CA LYS A 145 27.75 -27.25 12.48
C LYS A 145 28.99 -26.53 11.97
N ASN A 146 29.15 -26.48 10.65
CA ASN A 146 30.28 -25.88 9.95
C ASN A 146 29.72 -24.88 8.92
N ASN A 147 29.94 -25.13 7.63
CA ASN A 147 29.36 -24.33 6.55
C ASN A 147 28.05 -24.91 6.04
N PHE A 148 27.26 -24.04 5.41
CA PHE A 148 26.07 -24.39 4.66
C PHE A 148 26.11 -23.71 3.28
N GLU A 149 25.38 -24.28 2.33
CA GLU A 149 25.18 -23.70 1.00
C GLU A 149 23.75 -24.00 0.55
N TRP A 150 23.00 -22.95 0.23
CA TRP A 150 21.70 -23.12 -0.40
C TRP A 150 21.86 -23.47 -1.88
N THR A 151 21.07 -24.43 -2.34
CA THR A 151 21.05 -24.91 -3.72
C THR A 151 19.70 -24.66 -4.39
N ASP A 152 18.94 -23.68 -3.89
CA ASP A 152 17.66 -23.26 -4.46
C ASP A 152 17.85 -22.45 -5.75
N SER A 153 16.77 -22.35 -6.51
CA SER A 153 16.72 -21.57 -7.74
C SER A 153 15.33 -21.00 -7.93
N PHE A 154 15.16 -20.16 -8.96
CA PHE A 154 13.84 -19.64 -9.31
C PHE A 154 12.82 -20.74 -9.60
N SER A 155 13.22 -21.84 -10.24
CA SER A 155 12.35 -22.99 -10.53
C SER A 155 12.27 -24.01 -9.41
N SER A 156 13.12 -23.89 -8.37
CA SER A 156 13.18 -24.82 -7.25
C SER A 156 13.43 -24.03 -5.96
N PRO A 157 12.37 -23.41 -5.40
CA PRO A 157 12.51 -22.55 -4.23
C PRO A 157 12.97 -23.33 -2.99
N LYS A 158 13.49 -22.64 -1.97
CA LYS A 158 13.93 -23.26 -0.70
C LYS A 158 12.87 -24.19 -0.11
N PHE A 159 11.63 -23.71 0.01
CA PHE A 159 10.53 -24.47 0.61
C PHE A 159 9.48 -24.86 -0.45
N PRO A 160 9.69 -25.96 -1.20
CA PRO A 160 8.76 -26.41 -2.23
C PRO A 160 7.50 -27.07 -1.66
N ARG A 161 7.52 -27.50 -0.38
CA ARG A 161 6.39 -28.18 0.27
C ARG A 161 5.96 -27.46 1.54
N ALA A 162 4.67 -27.53 1.82
CA ALA A 162 4.08 -27.07 3.07
C ALA A 162 3.05 -28.07 3.56
N ARG A 163 2.81 -28.10 4.86
CA ARG A 163 1.67 -28.80 5.49
C ARG A 163 1.02 -27.88 6.49
N ILE A 164 -0.30 -27.79 6.47
CA ILE A 164 -1.08 -27.03 7.44
C ILE A 164 -1.43 -27.98 8.59
N SER A 165 -1.30 -27.51 9.83
CA SER A 165 -1.71 -28.23 11.03
C SER A 165 -2.61 -27.38 11.91
N GLY A 166 -3.52 -28.03 12.63
CA GLY A 166 -4.57 -27.35 13.39
C GLY A 166 -5.51 -26.54 12.48
N PRO A 167 -6.19 -25.51 13.02
CA PRO A 167 -7.06 -24.65 12.24
C PRO A 167 -6.24 -23.58 11.50
N GLY A 168 -5.19 -23.95 10.77
CA GLY A 168 -4.33 -23.01 10.03
C GLY A 168 -3.36 -22.18 10.88
N THR A 169 -3.25 -22.45 12.18
CA THR A 169 -2.36 -21.71 13.11
C THR A 169 -0.90 -22.07 12.92
N LEU A 170 -0.64 -23.29 12.43
CA LEU A 170 0.71 -23.81 12.22
C LEU A 170 0.88 -24.24 10.77
N ILE A 171 1.92 -23.74 10.11
CA ILE A 171 2.35 -24.21 8.80
C ILE A 171 3.76 -24.77 8.94
N THR A 172 3.96 -26.04 8.59
CA THR A 172 5.30 -26.59 8.48
C THR A 172 5.76 -26.52 7.03
N TYR A 173 6.79 -25.72 6.78
CA TYR A 173 7.47 -25.64 5.50
C TYR A 173 8.60 -26.64 5.43
N VAL A 174 8.74 -27.32 4.30
CA VAL A 174 9.69 -28.43 4.12
C VAL A 174 10.49 -28.22 2.84
N GLY A 175 11.79 -28.47 2.90
CA GLY A 175 12.68 -28.38 1.76
C GLY A 175 13.93 -29.25 1.90
N ASP A 176 14.67 -29.37 0.80
CA ASP A 176 15.93 -30.12 0.70
C ASP A 176 17.00 -29.35 -0.09
N LYS A 177 16.76 -28.07 -0.35
CA LYS A 177 17.64 -27.20 -1.15
C LYS A 177 18.80 -26.61 -0.35
N ILE A 178 19.37 -27.37 0.57
CA ILE A 178 20.55 -26.97 1.32
C ILE A 178 21.53 -28.13 1.44
N LYS A 179 22.82 -27.80 1.33
CA LYS A 179 23.93 -28.67 1.68
C LYS A 179 24.58 -28.15 2.95
N MET A 180 24.95 -29.04 3.86
CA MET A 180 25.71 -28.71 5.07
C MET A 180 26.99 -29.54 5.10
N GLN A 181 28.09 -28.94 5.58
CA GLN A 181 29.35 -29.66 5.78
C GLN A 181 29.32 -30.47 7.08
N ASN A 182 29.67 -31.75 6.99
CA ASN A 182 29.94 -32.57 8.18
C ASN A 182 31.30 -32.23 8.82
N GLY A 183 31.66 -32.93 9.91
CA GLY A 183 32.91 -32.71 10.63
C GLY A 183 34.20 -32.96 9.84
N PHE A 184 34.12 -33.59 8.67
CA PHE A 184 35.24 -33.85 7.76
C PHE A 184 35.25 -32.89 6.56
N GLY A 185 34.38 -31.88 6.53
CA GLY A 185 34.25 -30.92 5.42
C GLY A 185 33.50 -31.47 4.20
N ALA A 186 32.92 -32.67 4.27
CA ALA A 186 32.14 -33.22 3.17
C ALA A 186 30.72 -32.62 3.14
N TRP A 187 30.28 -32.21 1.95
CA TRP A 187 28.95 -31.64 1.72
C TRP A 187 27.89 -32.75 1.64
N THR A 188 26.87 -32.66 2.49
CA THR A 188 25.71 -33.55 2.47
C THR A 188 24.42 -32.76 2.26
N ILE A 189 23.52 -33.27 1.43
CA ILE A 189 22.18 -32.70 1.29
C ILE A 189 21.36 -33.03 2.53
N VAL A 190 20.58 -32.05 2.97
CA VAL A 190 19.81 -32.11 4.21
C VAL A 190 18.36 -31.76 3.90
N THR A 191 17.45 -32.61 4.37
CA THR A 191 16.02 -32.32 4.44
C THR A 191 15.76 -31.55 5.72
N TYR A 192 15.01 -30.46 5.62
CA TYR A 192 14.66 -29.62 6.77
C TYR A 192 13.17 -29.32 6.83
N GLU A 193 12.71 -29.04 8.03
CA GLU A 193 11.37 -28.61 8.35
C GLU A 193 11.42 -27.35 9.19
N CYS A 194 10.48 -26.43 8.97
CA CYS A 194 10.30 -25.22 9.76
C CYS A 194 8.82 -25.05 10.11
N ASP A 195 8.53 -25.01 11.41
CA ASP A 195 7.20 -24.78 11.95
C ASP A 195 6.98 -23.28 12.16
N PHE A 196 6.04 -22.72 11.40
CA PHE A 196 5.71 -21.29 11.40
C PHE A 196 4.33 -21.05 12.00
N ASP A 197 4.27 -20.19 13.03
CA ASP A 197 3.04 -19.73 13.67
C ASP A 197 2.44 -18.56 12.87
N THR A 198 1.26 -18.75 12.30
CA THR A 198 0.60 -17.75 11.44
C THR A 198 -0.09 -16.63 12.21
N GLU A 199 -0.34 -16.80 13.50
CA GLU A 199 -0.97 -15.79 14.36
C GLU A 199 0.07 -14.83 14.92
N LYS A 200 1.21 -15.37 15.38
CA LYS A 200 2.33 -14.59 15.93
C LYS A 200 3.32 -14.14 14.85
N GLY A 201 3.32 -14.80 13.70
CA GLY A 201 4.26 -14.52 12.61
C GLY A 201 5.71 -14.90 12.94
N VAL A 202 5.91 -15.95 13.74
CA VAL A 202 7.23 -16.38 14.24
C VAL A 202 7.51 -17.85 13.92
N VAL A 203 8.79 -18.21 13.87
CA VAL A 203 9.22 -19.61 13.78
C VAL A 203 9.20 -20.24 15.18
N LEU A 204 8.51 -21.36 15.33
CA LEU A 204 8.42 -22.10 16.59
C LEU A 204 9.55 -23.12 16.73
N ALA A 205 9.87 -23.82 15.64
CA ALA A 205 10.89 -24.86 15.64
C ALA A 205 11.44 -25.09 14.23
N VAL A 206 12.72 -25.47 14.14
CA VAL A 206 13.35 -25.96 12.93
C VAL A 206 14.01 -27.31 13.18
N ARG A 207 14.00 -28.17 12.18
CA ARG A 207 14.59 -29.52 12.22
C ARG A 207 15.33 -29.76 10.91
N ALA A 208 16.46 -30.47 10.99
CA ALA A 208 17.28 -30.80 9.84
C ALA A 208 17.80 -32.23 9.99
N ASN A 209 17.60 -33.06 8.97
CA ASN A 209 18.02 -34.45 8.92
C ASN A 209 18.76 -34.72 7.61
N GLN A 210 19.81 -35.55 7.66
CA GLN A 210 20.53 -35.95 6.45
C GLN A 210 19.61 -36.74 5.51
N GLY A 211 19.72 -36.47 4.21
CA GLY A 211 18.93 -37.11 3.19
C GLY A 211 18.29 -36.11 2.23
N GLN A 212 17.65 -36.63 1.20
CA GLN A 212 16.82 -35.86 0.28
C GLN A 212 15.35 -36.09 0.58
N LEU A 213 14.53 -35.11 0.21
CA LEU A 213 13.09 -35.25 0.23
C LEU A 213 12.72 -36.35 -0.78
N GLN A 214 12.16 -37.45 -0.29
CA GLN A 214 11.58 -38.47 -1.15
C GLN A 214 10.36 -37.86 -1.87
N GLU A 215 10.21 -38.20 -3.16
CA GLU A 215 9.10 -37.78 -4.02
C GLU A 215 7.75 -38.28 -3.49
#